data_AF-A0AAD8JZX9-F1
#
_entry.id   AF-A0AAD8JZX9-F1
#
_cell.length_a   1.000
_cell.length_b   1.000
_cell.length_c   1.000
_cell.angle_alpha   90.00
_cell.angle_beta   90.00
_cell.angle_gamma   90.00
#
_symmetry.space_group_name_H-M   'P 1'
#
loop_
_entity.id
_entity.type
_entity.pdbx_description
1 polymer ?
#
loop_
_entity_poly.entity_id
_entity_poly.type
_entity_poly.pdbx_seq_one_letter_code
_entity_poly.pdbx_strand_id
1 'polypeptide(L)'
;MASISTLNPSKTLPIISPSPSSHSIQNNHPFPSSSSSTIHFKTLQFSPKLSIVMAASKQQQHELSLNALTNSDRRDEVLIAAKSSLSNCLSETNLHLTIPALKSKTRGKVRDIYDGGDYLVLVTTDRQSAFDRVLASIPFKGQVLNDTSLWWFNQTHHIAPNAILAVPDQNVTIAKKCSVFPVEFVVRGYVTGSTDTSLWTVYKNGVRNYCGNALPEGMVKNERLPANIITPTTKAADHDVPITPDEIVQQGLMSQADYDEASRKALSLFEYGQRVASEHGLILVDTKYEFGKGPDGSVLLIDEVHTPDSSRYWLAHSYESRFQKGLEPENVDKEFLRLWFKDHCNPYEDKVLPDAPEDLVTELAWRYIFLFETITRSRFQIPETTEPIHDRITRNVSKALSLL
;
A
#
# COMPACT_ATOMS: atom_id res chain seq x y z
N MET A 1 18.80 28.77 13.67
CA MET A 1 17.57 27.95 13.59
C MET A 1 16.62 28.67 12.64
N ALA A 2 16.46 28.18 11.41
CA ALA A 2 15.43 28.70 10.52
C ALA A 2 14.06 28.37 11.13
N SER A 3 13.09 29.28 11.04
CA SER A 3 11.74 29.03 11.54
C SER A 3 11.13 27.84 10.80
N ILE A 4 10.53 26.90 11.54
CA ILE A 4 9.86 25.69 11.03
C ILE A 4 8.85 26.01 9.90
N SER A 5 8.32 27.24 9.88
CA SER A 5 7.36 27.73 8.87
C SER A 5 7.88 27.85 7.42
N THR A 6 9.19 27.83 7.15
CA THR A 6 9.73 28.04 5.78
C THR A 6 10.14 26.75 5.06
N LEU A 7 9.88 25.58 5.64
CA LEU A 7 10.25 24.27 5.06
C LEU A 7 9.06 23.43 4.60
N ASN A 8 7.85 23.94 4.84
CA ASN A 8 6.62 23.33 4.39
C ASN A 8 6.39 23.63 2.89
N PRO A 9 6.04 22.64 2.05
CA PRO A 9 5.61 22.86 0.67
C PRO A 9 4.45 23.85 0.62
N SER A 10 4.30 24.55 -0.50
CA SER A 10 3.34 25.63 -0.74
C SER A 10 1.85 25.25 -0.55
N LYS A 11 1.55 23.96 -0.36
CA LYS A 11 0.21 23.41 -0.06
C LYS A 11 0.18 22.82 1.35
N THR A 12 0.36 23.68 2.35
CA THR A 12 0.13 23.33 3.76
C THR A 12 -0.89 24.30 4.33
N LEU A 13 -1.77 23.79 5.21
CA LEU A 13 -2.72 24.62 5.95
C LEU A 13 -1.99 25.82 6.57
N PRO A 14 -2.47 27.06 6.37
CA PRO A 14 -1.92 28.19 7.10
C PRO A 14 -2.13 27.95 8.59
N ILE A 15 -1.08 28.21 9.38
CA ILE A 15 -1.15 28.21 10.84
C ILE A 15 -2.22 29.22 11.25
N ILE A 16 -3.37 28.74 11.75
CA ILE A 16 -4.35 29.63 12.40
C ILE A 16 -3.70 30.09 13.71
N SER A 17 -3.20 31.31 13.72
CA SER A 17 -2.68 31.94 14.93
C SER A 17 -3.87 32.21 15.87
N PRO A 18 -3.87 31.79 17.14
CA PRO A 18 -4.90 32.20 18.06
C PRO A 18 -4.78 33.71 18.30
N SER A 19 -5.79 34.47 17.90
CA SER A 19 -5.92 35.89 18.27
C SER A 19 -6.07 36.01 19.79
N PRO A 20 -5.38 36.95 20.47
CA PRO A 20 -5.50 37.13 21.90
C PRO A 20 -6.83 37.83 22.19
N SER A 21 -7.81 37.09 22.68
CA SER A 21 -8.96 37.69 23.36
C SER A 21 -9.11 37.04 24.72
N SER A 22 -8.86 37.87 25.73
CA SER A 22 -9.16 37.69 27.13
C SER A 22 -10.61 37.26 27.33
N HIS A 23 -10.85 36.20 28.10
CA HIS A 23 -11.80 36.24 29.20
C HIS A 23 -11.53 35.11 30.19
N SER A 24 -11.22 35.52 31.42
CA SER A 24 -11.15 34.74 32.63
C SER A 24 -12.52 34.13 32.97
N ILE A 25 -12.60 32.81 33.09
CA ILE A 25 -13.64 32.15 33.87
C ILE A 25 -12.96 31.11 34.76
N GLN A 26 -12.96 31.39 36.05
CA GLN A 26 -12.64 30.44 37.11
C GLN A 26 -13.70 29.34 37.13
N ASN A 27 -13.29 28.08 37.26
CA ASN A 27 -14.14 27.05 37.84
C ASN A 27 -13.30 26.10 38.70
N ASN A 28 -13.66 26.07 39.98
CA ASN A 28 -13.14 25.20 41.02
C ASN A 28 -13.88 23.85 41.03
N HIS A 29 -13.20 22.85 41.62
CA HIS A 29 -13.70 21.60 42.24
C HIS A 29 -13.76 20.32 41.36
N PRO A 30 -13.68 19.11 41.97
CA PRO A 30 -12.41 18.42 42.19
C PRO A 30 -12.41 16.98 41.64
N PHE A 31 -11.23 16.35 41.62
CA PHE A 31 -11.05 14.91 41.35
C PHE A 31 -11.81 14.03 42.35
N PRO A 32 -12.22 12.82 41.91
CA PRO A 32 -12.12 11.64 42.76
C PRO A 32 -11.13 10.61 42.20
N SER A 33 -10.46 9.99 43.15
CA SER A 33 -9.41 8.98 43.08
C SER A 33 -9.86 7.63 42.51
N SER A 34 -8.86 6.94 41.96
CA SER A 34 -8.87 5.53 41.55
C SER A 34 -9.24 4.57 42.69
N SER A 35 -10.05 3.57 42.35
CA SER A 35 -10.17 2.34 43.15
C SER A 35 -9.93 1.13 42.25
N SER A 36 -8.99 0.30 42.70
CA SER A 36 -8.58 -0.95 42.09
C SER A 36 -9.64 -2.03 42.32
N SER A 37 -9.99 -2.80 41.29
CA SER A 37 -10.62 -4.11 41.50
C SER A 37 -10.21 -5.12 40.42
N THR A 38 -9.43 -6.08 40.88
CA THR A 38 -9.06 -7.33 40.20
C THR A 38 -10.25 -8.28 40.25
N ILE A 39 -10.68 -8.87 39.12
CA ILE A 39 -11.62 -10.01 39.13
C ILE A 39 -11.18 -11.10 38.16
N HIS A 40 -11.29 -12.33 38.67
CA HIS A 40 -10.79 -13.62 38.21
C HIS A 40 -11.25 -14.11 36.83
N PHE A 41 -10.33 -14.83 36.18
CA PHE A 41 -10.60 -15.80 35.12
C PHE A 41 -11.48 -16.95 35.64
N LYS A 42 -12.58 -17.24 34.94
CA LYS A 42 -13.29 -18.52 35.03
C LYS A 42 -13.17 -19.26 33.70
N THR A 43 -12.53 -20.42 33.78
CA THR A 43 -12.44 -21.45 32.76
C THR A 43 -13.84 -22.00 32.46
N LEU A 44 -14.26 -22.01 31.20
CA LEU A 44 -15.47 -22.70 30.75
C LEU A 44 -15.10 -23.96 29.99
N GLN A 45 -15.64 -25.07 30.48
CA GLN A 45 -15.47 -26.43 29.97
C GLN A 45 -16.25 -26.63 28.66
N PHE A 46 -15.62 -27.37 27.76
CA PHE A 46 -16.23 -27.88 26.53
C PHE A 46 -17.24 -29.00 26.82
N SER A 47 -18.31 -29.04 26.02
CA SER A 47 -19.14 -30.24 25.83
C SER A 47 -19.63 -30.26 24.38
N PRO A 48 -19.59 -31.40 23.67
CA PRO A 48 -19.91 -31.46 22.24
C PRO A 48 -21.38 -31.87 22.04
N LYS A 49 -22.10 -31.17 21.15
CA LYS A 49 -23.22 -31.77 20.41
C LYS A 49 -23.24 -31.26 18.97
N LEU A 50 -23.45 -32.23 18.11
CA LEU A 50 -23.26 -32.25 16.67
C LEU A 50 -24.54 -31.83 15.94
N SER A 51 -24.34 -31.24 14.76
CA SER A 51 -25.12 -31.37 13.52
C SER A 51 -26.50 -30.70 13.38
N ILE A 52 -26.70 -30.23 12.13
CA ILE A 52 -27.90 -29.68 11.47
C ILE A 52 -28.05 -28.16 11.53
N VAL A 53 -27.15 -27.42 10.85
CA VAL A 53 -27.48 -26.16 10.14
C VAL A 53 -26.51 -25.99 8.95
N MET A 54 -26.61 -26.82 7.91
CA MET A 54 -25.79 -26.67 6.67
C MET A 54 -26.60 -26.21 5.44
N ALA A 55 -27.85 -25.77 5.61
CA ALA A 55 -28.70 -25.41 4.47
C ALA A 55 -29.24 -23.97 4.47
N ALA A 56 -28.93 -23.13 5.47
CA ALA A 56 -29.51 -21.79 5.60
C ALA A 56 -28.52 -20.63 5.39
N SER A 57 -27.24 -20.88 5.11
CA SER A 57 -26.21 -19.82 4.97
C SER A 57 -25.99 -19.32 3.53
N LYS A 58 -26.71 -19.82 2.53
CA LYS A 58 -26.56 -19.40 1.12
C LYS A 58 -27.40 -18.19 0.71
N GLN A 59 -28.22 -17.63 1.60
CA GLN A 59 -29.15 -16.53 1.27
C GLN A 59 -28.78 -15.16 1.86
N GLN A 60 -27.60 -15.02 2.49
CA GLN A 60 -27.13 -13.76 3.07
C GLN A 60 -25.83 -13.24 2.44
N GLN A 61 -25.57 -13.63 1.18
CA GLN A 61 -24.44 -13.19 0.34
C GLN A 61 -24.94 -12.41 -0.89
N HIS A 62 -25.96 -11.57 -0.70
CA HIS A 62 -26.45 -10.69 -1.76
C HIS A 62 -25.72 -9.34 -1.72
N GLU A 63 -25.00 -9.07 -2.83
CA GLU A 63 -24.56 -7.77 -3.37
C GLU A 63 -23.46 -6.96 -2.65
N LEU A 64 -22.21 -7.31 -2.95
CA LEU A 64 -21.07 -6.39 -2.87
C LEU A 64 -20.65 -5.89 -4.27
N SER A 65 -21.57 -5.41 -5.11
CA SER A 65 -21.17 -4.74 -6.37
C SER A 65 -20.49 -3.40 -6.09
N LEU A 66 -19.61 -2.93 -6.99
CA LEU A 66 -19.08 -1.56 -6.89
C LEU A 66 -20.25 -0.54 -6.79
N ASN A 67 -21.41 -0.84 -7.40
CA ASN A 67 -22.64 -0.05 -7.32
C ASN A 67 -23.30 -0.06 -5.92
N ALA A 68 -23.27 -1.17 -5.19
CA ALA A 68 -23.75 -1.24 -3.80
C ALA A 68 -22.75 -0.57 -2.82
N LEU A 69 -21.46 -0.59 -3.17
CA LEU A 69 -20.38 0.05 -2.42
C LEU A 69 -20.27 1.56 -2.69
N THR A 70 -20.74 2.02 -3.85
CA THR A 70 -20.73 3.44 -4.27
C THR A 70 -21.91 4.25 -3.74
N ASN A 71 -22.95 3.61 -3.20
CA ASN A 71 -24.10 4.25 -2.57
C ASN A 71 -24.13 3.95 -1.07
N SER A 72 -23.04 4.27 -0.37
CA SER A 72 -22.96 4.13 1.09
C SER A 72 -22.63 5.46 1.75
N ASP A 73 -23.24 5.73 2.91
CA ASP A 73 -22.93 6.91 3.74
C ASP A 73 -21.41 7.01 4.01
N ARG A 74 -20.73 5.86 4.08
CA ARG A 74 -19.28 5.78 4.28
C ARG A 74 -18.50 6.33 3.08
N ARG A 75 -18.92 6.06 1.85
CA ARG A 75 -18.27 6.64 0.66
C ARG A 75 -18.43 8.14 0.66
N ASP A 76 -19.64 8.64 0.92
CA ASP A 76 -19.92 10.08 0.90
C ASP A 76 -19.10 10.82 1.96
N GLU A 77 -18.99 10.26 3.17
CA GLU A 77 -18.11 10.76 4.23
C GLU A 77 -16.65 10.87 3.76
N VAL A 78 -16.12 9.81 3.13
CA VAL A 78 -14.74 9.79 2.63
C VAL A 78 -14.55 10.79 1.49
N LEU A 79 -15.49 10.89 0.56
CA LEU A 79 -15.40 11.84 -0.57
C LEU A 79 -15.43 13.29 -0.09
N ILE A 80 -16.30 13.62 0.86
CA ILE A 80 -16.36 14.96 1.47
C ILE A 80 -15.02 15.26 2.15
N ALA A 81 -14.51 14.35 2.97
CA ALA A 81 -13.22 14.53 3.64
C ALA A 81 -12.06 14.67 2.63
N ALA A 82 -12.01 13.83 1.61
CA ALA A 82 -10.97 13.88 0.59
C ALA A 82 -11.01 15.21 -0.17
N LYS A 83 -12.21 15.69 -0.53
CA LYS A 83 -12.39 16.98 -1.20
C LYS A 83 -11.90 18.14 -0.32
N SER A 84 -12.21 18.12 0.97
CA SER A 84 -11.72 19.11 1.94
C SER A 84 -10.20 19.04 2.17
N SER A 85 -9.55 17.92 1.84
CA SER A 85 -8.12 17.69 2.05
C SER A 85 -7.26 17.85 0.79
N LEU A 86 -7.83 18.20 -0.37
CA LEU A 86 -7.09 18.36 -1.64
C LEU A 86 -5.91 19.35 -1.54
N SER A 87 -6.03 20.41 -0.74
CA SER A 87 -4.97 21.40 -0.52
C SER A 87 -3.92 20.96 0.52
N ASN A 88 -4.11 19.81 1.18
CA ASN A 88 -3.35 19.40 2.36
C ASN A 88 -2.65 18.05 2.17
N CYS A 89 -2.62 17.54 0.93
CA CYS A 89 -1.92 16.30 0.62
C CYS A 89 -0.42 16.42 0.91
N LEU A 90 0.14 15.37 1.51
CA LEU A 90 1.58 15.28 1.76
C LEU A 90 2.31 14.98 0.44
N SER A 91 2.81 16.00 -0.25
CA SER A 91 3.50 15.80 -1.53
C SER A 91 5.00 15.59 -1.41
N GLU A 92 5.61 15.99 -0.30
CA GLU A 92 7.05 15.98 -0.05
C GLU A 92 7.32 16.13 1.45
N THR A 93 8.46 15.70 1.97
CA THR A 93 8.93 16.04 3.33
C THR A 93 10.39 16.48 3.35
N ASN A 94 10.82 17.18 4.39
CA ASN A 94 12.19 17.68 4.53
C ASN A 94 12.81 17.38 5.91
N LEU A 95 12.63 16.16 6.42
CA LEU A 95 13.02 15.80 7.79
C LEU A 95 14.52 15.95 8.08
N HIS A 96 15.40 15.65 7.11
CA HIS A 96 16.85 15.89 7.23
C HIS A 96 17.25 17.35 7.52
N LEU A 97 16.38 18.34 7.27
CA LEU A 97 16.66 19.75 7.58
C LEU A 97 16.25 20.14 9.00
N THR A 98 15.43 19.32 9.66
CA THR A 98 14.82 19.61 10.97
C THR A 98 15.23 18.60 12.04
N ILE A 99 15.66 17.40 11.65
CA ILE A 99 16.04 16.30 12.53
C ILE A 99 17.53 15.96 12.31
N PRO A 100 18.44 16.37 13.22
CA PRO A 100 19.89 16.19 13.04
C PRO A 100 20.37 14.75 12.83
N ALA A 101 19.63 13.76 13.31
CA ALA A 101 19.95 12.35 13.14
C ALA A 101 19.82 11.86 11.68
N LEU A 102 19.08 12.59 10.83
CA LEU A 102 18.81 12.22 9.45
C LEU A 102 19.80 12.92 8.50
N LYS A 103 20.65 12.13 7.85
CA LYS A 103 21.83 12.64 7.12
C LYS A 103 21.53 13.04 5.68
N SER A 104 20.61 12.35 5.03
CA SER A 104 20.30 12.54 3.62
C SER A 104 18.85 12.20 3.33
N LYS A 105 18.38 12.64 2.15
CA LYS A 105 17.06 12.34 1.61
C LYS A 105 17.22 11.70 0.24
N THR A 106 16.50 10.60 0.01
CA THR A 106 16.24 10.05 -1.31
C THR A 106 14.75 10.17 -1.59
N ARG A 107 14.38 10.81 -2.70
CA ARG A 107 12.99 10.95 -3.13
C ARG A 107 12.67 9.85 -4.14
N GLY A 108 11.86 8.87 -3.72
CA GLY A 108 11.25 7.90 -4.62
C GLY A 108 9.95 8.42 -5.22
N LYS A 109 9.32 7.59 -6.07
CA LYS A 109 8.02 7.91 -6.72
C LYS A 109 6.95 8.26 -5.68
N VAL A 110 6.84 7.45 -4.62
CA VAL A 110 5.81 7.57 -3.56
C VAL A 110 6.39 7.85 -2.18
N ARG A 111 7.61 7.38 -1.87
CA ARG A 111 8.22 7.55 -0.55
C ARG A 111 9.36 8.57 -0.56
N ASP A 112 9.44 9.37 0.50
CA ASP A 112 10.64 10.11 0.86
C ASP A 112 11.39 9.29 1.91
N ILE A 113 12.67 8.98 1.63
CA ILE A 113 13.49 8.06 2.42
C ILE A 113 14.63 8.85 3.05
N TYR A 114 14.84 8.69 4.36
CA TYR A 114 15.93 9.34 5.08
C TYR A 114 16.88 8.34 5.70
N ASP A 115 18.18 8.60 5.55
CA ASP A 115 19.24 7.76 6.10
C ASP A 115 19.61 8.19 7.53
N GLY A 116 19.34 7.32 8.51
CA GLY A 116 19.70 7.50 9.92
C GLY A 116 21.00 6.80 10.31
N GLY A 117 21.75 6.23 9.35
CA GLY A 117 22.90 5.36 9.61
C GLY A 117 22.49 3.89 9.55
N ASP A 118 22.04 3.34 10.68
CA ASP A 118 21.69 1.90 10.82
C ASP A 118 20.21 1.61 10.51
N TYR A 119 19.40 2.66 10.36
CA TYR A 119 17.99 2.59 10.02
C TYR A 119 17.65 3.59 8.91
N LEU A 120 16.51 3.35 8.28
CA LEU A 120 15.88 4.26 7.33
C LEU A 120 14.56 4.76 7.91
N VAL A 121 14.26 6.04 7.72
CA VAL A 121 12.92 6.60 7.96
C VAL A 121 12.22 6.73 6.60
N LEU A 122 11.16 5.94 6.42
CA LEU A 122 10.37 5.87 5.19
C LEU A 122 9.09 6.67 5.40
N VAL A 123 8.94 7.80 4.72
CA VAL A 123 7.72 8.60 4.73
C VAL A 123 6.92 8.32 3.46
N THR A 124 5.77 7.67 3.61
CA THR A 124 4.86 7.37 2.50
C THR A 124 3.99 8.58 2.23
N THR A 125 4.16 9.17 1.04
CA THR A 125 3.50 10.41 0.64
C THR A 125 2.22 10.15 -0.14
N ASP A 126 1.45 11.22 -0.35
CA ASP A 126 0.19 11.20 -1.11
C ASP A 126 0.42 11.26 -2.63
N ARG A 127 1.67 11.26 -3.09
CA ARG A 127 1.99 11.26 -4.53
C ARG A 127 1.46 10.00 -5.20
N GLN A 128 0.71 10.19 -6.29
CA GLN A 128 0.33 9.12 -7.20
C GLN A 128 1.13 9.22 -8.47
N SER A 129 1.83 8.13 -8.82
CA SER A 129 2.58 8.03 -10.07
C SER A 129 2.02 6.97 -11.01
N ALA A 130 2.19 7.23 -12.30
CA ALA A 130 2.18 6.28 -13.41
C ALA A 130 2.95 6.88 -14.59
N PHE A 131 3.33 6.06 -15.57
CA PHE A 131 4.14 6.51 -16.72
C PHE A 131 5.45 7.20 -16.29
N ASP A 132 6.03 6.73 -15.18
CA ASP A 132 7.24 7.29 -14.54
C ASP A 132 7.16 8.77 -14.15
N ARG A 133 5.93 9.29 -14.01
CA ARG A 133 5.65 10.67 -13.61
C ARG A 133 4.71 10.71 -12.42
N VAL A 134 4.82 11.76 -11.61
CA VAL A 134 3.81 12.07 -10.59
C VAL A 134 2.63 12.73 -11.29
N LEU A 135 1.46 12.09 -11.23
CA LEU A 135 0.25 12.52 -11.92
C LEU A 135 -0.64 13.41 -11.05
N ALA A 136 -0.70 13.13 -9.75
CA ALA A 136 -1.54 13.85 -8.80
C ALA A 136 -1.05 13.61 -7.35
N SER A 137 -1.65 14.33 -6.41
CA SER A 137 -1.59 13.99 -4.99
C SER A 137 -2.98 13.57 -4.51
N ILE A 138 -3.08 12.38 -3.94
CA ILE A 138 -4.34 11.75 -3.55
C ILE A 138 -4.48 11.85 -2.04
N PRO A 139 -5.51 12.55 -1.52
CA PRO A 139 -5.71 12.69 -0.09
C PRO A 139 -5.65 11.34 0.64
N PHE A 140 -4.93 11.32 1.77
CA PHE A 140 -4.80 10.16 2.66
C PHE A 140 -4.09 8.93 2.08
N LYS A 141 -3.67 8.95 0.81
CA LYS A 141 -3.04 7.79 0.16
C LYS A 141 -1.82 7.30 0.93
N GLY A 142 -0.94 8.20 1.37
CA GLY A 142 0.28 7.82 2.07
C GLY A 142 0.00 7.05 3.36
N GLN A 143 -1.03 7.49 4.09
CA GLN A 143 -1.51 6.84 5.31
C GLN A 143 -2.07 5.45 5.00
N VAL A 144 -2.99 5.37 4.03
CA VAL A 144 -3.63 4.12 3.61
C VAL A 144 -2.59 3.07 3.20
N LEU A 145 -1.60 3.45 2.40
CA LEU A 145 -0.57 2.53 1.92
C LEU A 145 0.31 2.00 3.06
N ASN A 146 0.70 2.89 3.99
CA ASN A 146 1.54 2.53 5.13
C ASN A 146 0.77 1.64 6.12
N ASP A 147 -0.46 1.99 6.46
CA ASP A 147 -1.31 1.19 7.36
C ASP A 147 -1.67 -0.17 6.75
N THR A 148 -1.96 -0.23 5.44
CA THR A 148 -2.19 -1.50 4.73
C THR A 148 -0.95 -2.39 4.80
N SER A 149 0.23 -1.82 4.51
CA SER A 149 1.49 -2.57 4.58
C SER A 149 1.76 -3.08 5.98
N LEU A 150 1.60 -2.23 7.01
CA LEU A 150 1.82 -2.61 8.41
C LEU A 150 0.90 -3.77 8.82
N TRP A 151 -0.37 -3.73 8.43
CA TRP A 151 -1.30 -4.82 8.68
C TRP A 151 -0.80 -6.12 8.05
N TRP A 152 -0.39 -6.09 6.78
CA TRP A 152 0.14 -7.27 6.10
C TRP A 152 1.44 -7.79 6.70
N PHE A 153 2.39 -6.90 7.03
CA PHE A 153 3.62 -7.29 7.71
C PHE A 153 3.35 -8.04 9.02
N ASN A 154 2.32 -7.64 9.76
CA ASN A 154 1.89 -8.36 10.95
C ASN A 154 1.23 -9.72 10.60
N GLN A 155 0.33 -9.74 9.62
CA GLN A 155 -0.34 -10.98 9.18
C GLN A 155 0.65 -12.02 8.64
N THR A 156 1.72 -11.59 7.98
CA THR A 156 2.67 -12.46 7.29
C THR A 156 4.00 -12.64 8.01
N HIS A 157 4.14 -12.13 9.24
CA HIS A 157 5.39 -12.25 10.02
C HIS A 157 5.85 -13.72 10.18
N HIS A 158 4.90 -14.66 10.26
CA HIS A 158 5.17 -16.09 10.35
C HIS A 158 5.71 -16.71 9.04
N ILE A 159 5.60 -16.01 7.90
CA ILE A 159 6.08 -16.44 6.57
C ILE A 159 7.43 -15.80 6.26
N ALA A 160 7.53 -14.49 6.46
CA ALA A 160 8.74 -13.72 6.21
C ALA A 160 8.95 -12.68 7.31
N PRO A 161 10.09 -12.69 8.02
CA PRO A 161 10.44 -11.59 8.91
C PRO A 161 10.59 -10.31 8.08
N ASN A 162 10.28 -9.16 8.68
CA ASN A 162 10.32 -7.87 8.01
C ASN A 162 11.31 -6.91 8.68
N ALA A 163 11.62 -5.80 8.00
CA ALA A 163 12.59 -4.83 8.48
C ALA A 163 12.02 -3.75 9.42
N ILE A 164 10.74 -3.79 9.80
CA ILE A 164 10.11 -2.72 10.59
C ILE A 164 10.69 -2.68 12.02
N LEU A 165 11.07 -1.49 12.46
CA LEU A 165 11.51 -1.21 13.84
C LEU A 165 10.45 -0.44 14.62
N ALA A 166 9.83 0.57 13.99
CA ALA A 166 8.79 1.40 14.61
C ALA A 166 7.91 2.09 13.57
N VAL A 167 6.71 2.50 13.97
CA VAL A 167 5.77 3.26 13.14
C VAL A 167 5.33 4.50 13.94
N PRO A 168 6.14 5.57 13.95
CA PRO A 168 5.88 6.73 14.83
C PRO A 168 4.71 7.60 14.37
N ASP A 169 4.32 7.49 13.10
CA ASP A 169 3.21 8.23 12.49
C ASP A 169 2.55 7.32 11.45
N GLN A 170 1.27 7.53 11.15
CA GLN A 170 0.55 6.69 10.19
C GLN A 170 1.11 6.81 8.77
N ASN A 171 1.88 7.86 8.45
CA ASN A 171 2.59 7.98 7.17
C ASN A 171 4.04 7.47 7.23
N VAL A 172 4.53 7.01 8.38
CA VAL A 172 5.98 6.79 8.60
C VAL A 172 6.29 5.42 9.16
N THR A 173 7.20 4.73 8.48
CA THR A 173 7.83 3.48 8.97
C THR A 173 9.33 3.72 9.17
N ILE A 174 9.84 3.38 10.36
CA ILE A 174 11.27 3.28 10.63
C ILE A 174 11.65 1.81 10.42
N ALA A 175 12.61 1.57 9.54
CA ALA A 175 13.03 0.22 9.17
C ALA A 175 14.54 0.03 9.33
N LYS A 176 14.97 -1.19 9.62
CA LYS A 176 16.37 -1.60 9.62
C LYS A 176 16.96 -1.38 8.23
N LYS A 177 18.15 -0.81 8.15
CA LYS A 177 18.86 -0.66 6.88
C LYS A 177 19.33 -2.03 6.39
N CYS A 178 18.83 -2.44 5.23
CA CYS A 178 19.16 -3.72 4.60
C CYS A 178 20.00 -3.48 3.34
N SER A 179 20.83 -4.46 2.97
CA SER A 179 21.39 -4.55 1.63
C SER A 179 20.30 -5.10 0.71
N VAL A 180 19.66 -4.22 -0.05
CA VAL A 180 18.53 -4.56 -0.92
C VAL A 180 18.98 -5.44 -2.08
N PHE A 181 18.25 -6.52 -2.35
CA PHE A 181 18.50 -7.30 -3.56
C PHE A 181 18.00 -6.51 -4.79
N PRO A 182 18.80 -6.38 -5.86
CA PRO A 182 18.44 -5.61 -7.06
C PRO A 182 17.44 -6.35 -7.97
N VAL A 183 16.47 -7.04 -7.37
CA VAL A 183 15.46 -7.87 -8.03
C VAL A 183 14.10 -7.59 -7.41
N GLU A 184 13.11 -7.34 -8.25
CA GLU A 184 11.71 -7.25 -7.84
C GLU A 184 11.01 -8.58 -8.11
N PHE A 185 10.39 -9.15 -7.07
CA PHE A 185 9.72 -10.45 -7.16
C PHE A 185 8.25 -10.22 -7.48
N VAL A 186 7.93 -10.10 -8.77
CA VAL A 186 6.53 -10.00 -9.23
C VAL A 186 5.94 -11.39 -9.27
N VAL A 187 4.89 -11.63 -8.48
CA VAL A 187 4.15 -12.89 -8.44
C VAL A 187 2.77 -12.69 -9.05
N ARG A 188 2.36 -13.62 -9.92
CA ARG A 188 1.13 -13.50 -10.72
C ARG A 188 0.25 -14.73 -10.56
N GLY A 189 -1.06 -14.50 -10.41
CA GLY A 189 -2.09 -15.54 -10.42
C GLY A 189 -3.01 -15.49 -11.64
N TYR A 190 -2.92 -14.44 -12.47
CA TYR A 190 -3.82 -14.22 -13.61
C TYR A 190 -3.08 -13.62 -14.81
N VAL A 191 -3.57 -13.90 -16.02
CA VAL A 191 -3.06 -13.41 -17.30
C VAL A 191 -3.64 -12.04 -17.61
N THR A 192 -3.14 -10.99 -16.97
CA THR A 192 -3.69 -9.62 -17.10
C THR A 192 -2.63 -8.54 -17.30
N GLY A 193 -3.09 -7.29 -17.34
CA GLY A 193 -2.33 -6.05 -17.42
C GLY A 193 -2.30 -5.43 -18.82
N SER A 194 -1.80 -4.19 -18.86
CA SER A 194 -1.78 -3.31 -20.03
C SER A 194 -0.39 -2.73 -20.33
N THR A 195 0.61 -3.02 -19.50
CA THR A 195 2.00 -2.56 -19.67
C THR A 195 2.82 -3.57 -20.46
N ASP A 196 3.97 -3.15 -20.99
CA ASP A 196 4.85 -4.02 -21.80
C ASP A 196 5.40 -5.22 -21.03
N THR A 197 5.56 -5.07 -19.71
CA THR A 197 6.00 -6.14 -18.79
C THR A 197 4.85 -6.92 -18.15
N SER A 198 3.59 -6.67 -18.53
CA SER A 198 2.46 -7.41 -18.00
C SER A 198 2.24 -8.73 -18.73
N LEU A 199 1.78 -9.75 -18.00
CA LEU A 199 1.68 -11.12 -18.50
C LEU A 199 0.76 -11.22 -19.73
N TRP A 200 -0.35 -10.47 -19.76
CA TRP A 200 -1.22 -10.46 -20.93
C TRP A 200 -0.55 -9.86 -22.16
N THR A 201 0.13 -8.72 -22.03
CA THR A 201 0.79 -8.07 -23.17
C THR A 201 1.86 -8.98 -23.80
N VAL A 202 2.73 -9.58 -22.98
CA VAL A 202 3.77 -10.49 -23.50
C VAL A 202 3.15 -11.74 -24.12
N TYR A 203 2.12 -12.31 -23.51
CA TYR A 203 1.43 -13.50 -24.03
C TYR A 203 0.74 -13.21 -25.37
N LYS A 204 0.04 -12.08 -25.47
CA LYS A 204 -0.60 -11.60 -26.70
C LYS A 204 0.40 -11.37 -27.83
N ASN A 205 1.63 -10.97 -27.49
CA ASN A 205 2.73 -10.77 -28.44
C ASN A 205 3.42 -12.10 -28.86
N GLY A 206 2.90 -13.25 -28.45
CA GLY A 206 3.40 -14.57 -28.85
C GLY A 206 4.47 -15.15 -27.93
N VAL A 207 4.79 -14.50 -26.81
CA VAL A 207 5.73 -15.06 -25.82
C VAL A 207 5.08 -16.23 -25.08
N ARG A 208 5.76 -17.38 -25.05
CA ARG A 208 5.32 -18.61 -24.38
C ARG A 208 6.27 -19.13 -23.32
N ASN A 209 7.47 -18.58 -23.24
CA ASN A 209 8.34 -18.72 -22.08
C ASN A 209 8.61 -17.32 -21.54
N TYR A 210 8.13 -17.03 -20.34
CA TYR A 210 8.27 -15.72 -19.72
C TYR A 210 8.97 -15.83 -18.36
N CYS A 211 10.16 -15.24 -18.26
CA CYS A 211 11.02 -15.34 -17.09
C CYS A 211 11.30 -16.79 -16.65
N GLY A 212 11.41 -17.73 -17.58
CA GLY A 212 11.62 -19.16 -17.30
C GLY A 212 10.34 -19.97 -17.10
N ASN A 213 9.17 -19.33 -17.11
CA ASN A 213 7.88 -20.01 -16.97
C ASN A 213 7.31 -20.39 -18.34
N ALA A 214 7.06 -21.68 -18.58
CA ALA A 214 6.32 -22.14 -19.74
C ALA A 214 4.82 -21.81 -19.58
N LEU A 215 4.27 -21.08 -20.54
CA LEU A 215 2.89 -20.61 -20.55
C LEU A 215 2.04 -21.51 -21.45
N PRO A 216 0.88 -22.02 -20.97
CA PRO A 216 -0.04 -22.80 -21.78
C PRO A 216 -0.49 -22.09 -23.06
N GLU A 217 -0.81 -22.85 -24.10
CA GLU A 217 -1.45 -22.31 -25.30
C GLU A 217 -2.93 -21.97 -25.06
N GLY A 218 -3.46 -21.06 -25.87
CA GLY A 218 -4.88 -20.71 -25.87
C GLY A 218 -5.37 -19.86 -24.70
N MET A 219 -4.48 -19.34 -23.84
CA MET A 219 -4.90 -18.51 -22.72
C MET A 219 -5.52 -17.19 -23.19
N VAL A 220 -6.49 -16.69 -22.44
CA VAL A 220 -7.20 -15.44 -22.74
C VAL A 220 -6.96 -14.38 -21.66
N LYS A 221 -7.25 -13.11 -21.98
CA LYS A 221 -7.07 -12.01 -21.04
C LYS A 221 -7.92 -12.23 -19.78
N ASN A 222 -7.32 -11.97 -18.63
CA ASN A 222 -7.89 -12.09 -17.28
C ASN A 222 -8.16 -13.53 -16.83
N GLU A 223 -7.65 -14.53 -17.54
CA GLU A 223 -7.75 -15.93 -17.14
C GLU A 223 -6.88 -16.22 -15.90
N ARG A 224 -7.37 -17.09 -15.01
CA ARG A 224 -6.60 -17.57 -13.85
C ARG A 224 -5.52 -18.54 -14.32
N LEU A 225 -4.29 -18.34 -13.84
CA LEU A 225 -3.19 -19.26 -14.13
C LEU A 225 -3.39 -20.61 -13.42
N PRO A 226 -2.91 -21.73 -14.02
CA PRO A 226 -2.94 -23.04 -13.36
C PRO A 226 -2.17 -23.08 -12.04
N ALA A 227 -1.11 -22.28 -11.93
CA ALA A 227 -0.32 -22.10 -10.71
C ALA A 227 0.21 -20.66 -10.67
N ASN A 228 0.47 -20.14 -9.46
CA ASN A 228 1.14 -18.85 -9.29
C ASN A 228 2.57 -18.94 -9.85
N ILE A 229 2.98 -17.93 -10.60
CA ILE A 229 4.32 -17.85 -11.19
C ILE A 229 5.06 -16.61 -10.69
N ILE A 230 6.40 -16.69 -10.63
CA ILE A 230 7.26 -15.53 -10.39
C ILE A 230 7.81 -15.07 -11.74
N THR A 231 7.68 -13.77 -12.02
CA THR A 231 8.24 -13.12 -13.21
C THR A 231 9.12 -11.95 -12.75
N PRO A 232 10.33 -12.23 -12.27
CA PRO A 232 11.15 -11.20 -11.66
C PRO A 232 11.60 -10.15 -12.68
N THR A 233 11.87 -8.96 -12.18
CA THR A 233 12.46 -7.86 -12.95
C THR A 233 13.70 -7.32 -12.24
N THR A 234 14.64 -6.78 -13.01
CA THR A 234 15.77 -6.03 -12.41
C THR A 234 15.31 -4.64 -12.00
N LYS A 235 15.88 -4.13 -10.92
CA LYS A 235 15.64 -2.76 -10.46
C LYS A 235 16.58 -1.80 -11.20
N ALA A 236 16.22 -1.38 -12.41
CA ALA A 236 17.01 -0.42 -13.19
C ALA A 236 16.56 1.03 -12.94
N ALA A 237 17.42 2.00 -13.29
CA ALA A 237 17.13 3.42 -13.09
C ALA A 237 15.98 3.95 -13.97
N ASP A 238 15.85 3.41 -15.19
CA ASP A 238 14.92 3.92 -16.20
C ASP A 238 13.61 3.11 -16.29
N HIS A 239 13.70 1.78 -16.34
CA HIS A 239 12.53 0.88 -16.38
C HIS A 239 12.89 -0.54 -15.93
N ASP A 240 11.94 -1.22 -15.29
CA ASP A 240 12.14 -2.59 -14.82
C ASP A 240 12.22 -3.56 -16.02
N VAL A 241 13.26 -4.40 -16.08
CA VAL A 241 13.48 -5.34 -17.18
C VAL A 241 13.20 -6.77 -16.72
N PRO A 242 12.35 -7.55 -17.41
CA PRO A 242 12.13 -8.96 -17.10
C PRO A 242 13.44 -9.76 -17.16
N ILE A 243 13.66 -10.63 -16.16
CA ILE A 243 14.86 -11.45 -16.04
C ILE A 243 14.48 -12.88 -15.62
N THR A 244 15.29 -13.87 -15.98
CA THR A 244 15.11 -15.26 -15.55
C THR A 244 15.84 -15.55 -14.22
N PRO A 245 15.41 -16.59 -13.46
CA PRO A 245 16.14 -17.06 -12.28
C PRO A 245 17.64 -17.31 -12.54
N ASP A 246 17.96 -17.97 -13.65
CA ASP A 246 19.34 -18.32 -14.01
C ASP A 246 20.18 -17.08 -14.28
N GLU A 247 19.63 -16.09 -15.00
CA GLU A 247 20.30 -14.83 -15.26
C GLU A 247 20.54 -14.01 -13.98
N ILE A 248 19.62 -14.02 -13.02
CA ILE A 248 19.79 -13.35 -11.72
C ILE A 248 21.07 -13.85 -11.01
N VAL A 249 21.26 -15.17 -11.00
CA VAL A 249 22.42 -15.80 -10.35
C VAL A 249 23.69 -15.61 -11.16
N GLN A 250 23.62 -15.78 -12.49
CA GLN A 250 24.77 -15.61 -13.40
C GLN A 250 25.31 -14.18 -13.39
N GLN A 251 24.44 -13.17 -13.28
CA GLN A 251 24.82 -11.77 -13.20
C GLN A 251 25.28 -11.34 -11.79
N GLY A 252 25.23 -12.24 -10.81
CA GLY A 252 25.63 -11.95 -9.42
C GLY A 252 24.68 -11.00 -8.69
N LEU A 253 23.45 -10.84 -9.17
CA LEU A 253 22.43 -10.02 -8.52
C LEU A 253 21.99 -10.63 -7.18
N MET A 254 21.96 -11.95 -7.11
CA MET A 254 21.70 -12.73 -5.90
C MET A 254 22.51 -14.03 -5.93
N SER A 255 22.80 -14.60 -4.75
CA SER A 255 23.25 -16.01 -4.70
C SER A 255 22.06 -16.94 -4.96
N GLN A 256 22.32 -18.18 -5.39
CA GLN A 256 21.27 -19.18 -5.57
C GLN A 256 20.44 -19.38 -4.30
N ALA A 257 21.12 -19.50 -3.14
CA ALA A 257 20.45 -19.71 -1.85
C ALA A 257 19.53 -18.54 -1.47
N ASP A 258 19.98 -17.29 -1.69
CA ASP A 258 19.16 -16.11 -1.42
C ASP A 258 17.95 -16.04 -2.36
N TYR A 259 18.15 -16.35 -3.65
CA TYR A 259 17.08 -16.35 -4.64
C TYR A 259 16.03 -17.42 -4.31
N ASP A 260 16.44 -18.63 -3.96
CA ASP A 260 15.53 -19.72 -3.60
C ASP A 260 14.73 -19.40 -2.33
N GLU A 261 15.36 -18.78 -1.33
CA GLU A 261 14.69 -18.33 -0.12
C GLU A 261 13.68 -17.21 -0.40
N ALA A 262 14.09 -16.16 -1.10
CA ALA A 262 13.24 -15.02 -1.43
C ALA A 262 12.06 -15.43 -2.33
N SER A 263 12.31 -16.28 -3.34
CA SER A 263 11.28 -16.81 -4.25
C SER A 263 10.22 -17.62 -3.51
N ARG A 264 10.64 -18.53 -2.63
CA ARG A 264 9.74 -19.34 -1.81
C ARG A 264 8.91 -18.47 -0.85
N LYS A 265 9.53 -17.45 -0.23
CA LYS A 265 8.81 -16.47 0.59
C LYS A 265 7.80 -15.68 -0.25
N ALA A 266 8.18 -15.18 -1.43
CA ALA A 266 7.30 -14.42 -2.31
C ALA A 266 6.06 -15.22 -2.73
N LEU A 267 6.22 -16.48 -3.14
CA LEU A 267 5.10 -17.37 -3.47
C LEU A 267 4.20 -17.64 -2.25
N SER A 268 4.80 -17.93 -1.10
CA SER A 268 4.05 -18.20 0.15
C SER A 268 3.27 -16.97 0.63
N LEU A 269 3.88 -15.79 0.56
CA LEU A 269 3.22 -14.51 0.85
C LEU A 269 2.04 -14.29 -0.10
N PHE A 270 2.21 -14.60 -1.39
CA PHE A 270 1.18 -14.37 -2.39
C PHE A 270 0.00 -15.33 -2.23
N GLU A 271 0.27 -16.60 -1.96
CA GLU A 271 -0.76 -17.61 -1.70
C GLU A 271 -1.54 -17.29 -0.41
N TYR A 272 -0.85 -16.87 0.66
CA TYR A 272 -1.51 -16.39 1.87
C TYR A 272 -2.36 -15.14 1.61
N GLY A 273 -1.82 -14.18 0.85
CA GLY A 273 -2.51 -12.97 0.44
C GLY A 273 -3.78 -13.25 -0.37
N GLN A 274 -3.71 -14.18 -1.32
CA GLN A 274 -4.88 -14.62 -2.10
C GLN A 274 -5.96 -15.22 -1.21
N ARG A 275 -5.59 -16.07 -0.26
CA ARG A 275 -6.55 -16.68 0.67
C ARG A 275 -7.28 -15.61 1.48
N VAL A 276 -6.53 -14.70 2.11
CA VAL A 276 -7.10 -13.62 2.92
C VAL A 276 -7.95 -12.67 2.07
N ALA A 277 -7.47 -12.27 0.89
CA ALA A 277 -8.25 -11.44 -0.03
C ALA A 277 -9.57 -12.12 -0.41
N SER A 278 -9.54 -13.42 -0.73
CA SER A 278 -10.74 -14.20 -1.07
C SER A 278 -11.73 -14.28 0.08
N GLU A 279 -11.26 -14.46 1.32
CA GLU A 279 -12.10 -14.45 2.53
C GLU A 279 -12.76 -13.07 2.75
N HIS A 280 -12.22 -12.02 2.14
CA HIS A 280 -12.66 -10.63 2.28
C HIS A 280 -13.34 -10.11 1.00
N GLY A 281 -13.70 -10.99 0.06
CA GLY A 281 -14.47 -10.62 -1.15
C GLY A 281 -13.63 -9.99 -2.27
N LEU A 282 -12.31 -10.13 -2.21
CA LEU A 282 -11.36 -9.62 -3.19
C LEU A 282 -10.59 -10.76 -3.87
N ILE A 283 -10.02 -10.47 -5.03
CA ILE A 283 -9.03 -11.33 -5.69
C ILE A 283 -7.72 -10.56 -5.72
N LEU A 284 -6.67 -11.12 -5.09
CA LEU A 284 -5.30 -10.64 -5.27
C LEU A 284 -4.74 -11.24 -6.56
N VAL A 285 -4.51 -10.39 -7.56
CA VAL A 285 -4.30 -10.79 -8.95
C VAL A 285 -2.82 -10.98 -9.27
N ASP A 286 -2.03 -9.99 -8.89
CA ASP A 286 -0.58 -9.98 -8.92
C ASP A 286 -0.06 -8.99 -7.88
N THR A 287 1.20 -9.14 -7.46
CA THR A 287 1.88 -8.24 -6.53
C THR A 287 3.38 -8.24 -6.79
N LYS A 288 4.04 -7.17 -6.39
CA LYS A 288 5.50 -7.06 -6.31
C LYS A 288 5.97 -7.19 -4.86
N TYR A 289 7.04 -7.93 -4.62
CA TYR A 289 7.79 -7.91 -3.36
C TYR A 289 9.23 -7.45 -3.57
N GLU A 290 9.81 -6.89 -2.53
CA GLU A 290 11.25 -6.64 -2.42
C GLU A 290 11.78 -7.25 -1.14
N PHE A 291 13.01 -7.74 -1.22
CA PHE A 291 13.73 -8.33 -0.10
C PHE A 291 15.11 -7.68 0.05
N GLY A 292 15.65 -7.73 1.25
CA GLY A 292 17.03 -7.32 1.50
C GLY A 292 17.69 -8.18 2.57
N LYS A 293 19.02 -8.20 2.57
CA LYS A 293 19.81 -8.79 3.65
C LYS A 293 19.94 -7.84 4.82
N GLY A 294 19.51 -8.30 5.99
CA GLY A 294 19.81 -7.66 7.26
C GLY A 294 21.31 -7.75 7.61
N PRO A 295 21.78 -6.97 8.59
CA PRO A 295 23.16 -7.00 9.08
C PRO A 295 23.61 -8.37 9.62
N ASP A 296 22.66 -9.20 10.06
CA ASP A 296 22.87 -10.58 10.52
C ASP A 296 22.85 -11.63 9.38
N GLY A 297 22.69 -11.18 8.13
CA GLY A 297 22.58 -12.02 6.95
C GLY A 297 21.17 -12.56 6.66
N SER A 298 20.17 -12.26 7.50
CA SER A 298 18.80 -12.72 7.29
C SER A 298 18.13 -12.06 6.08
N VAL A 299 17.33 -12.82 5.33
CA VAL A 299 16.49 -12.27 4.24
C VAL A 299 15.21 -11.70 4.84
N LEU A 300 15.08 -10.37 4.80
CA LEU A 300 13.95 -9.63 5.34
C LEU A 300 13.05 -9.12 4.22
N LEU A 301 11.73 -9.21 4.43
CA LEU A 301 10.75 -8.51 3.62
C LEU A 301 10.85 -7.01 3.90
N ILE A 302 10.98 -6.23 2.83
CA ILE A 302 11.10 -4.77 2.90
C ILE A 302 10.02 -4.13 2.03
N ASP A 303 10.14 -2.82 1.79
CA ASP A 303 9.26 -2.07 0.90
C ASP A 303 7.82 -2.02 1.42
N GLU A 304 6.83 -2.17 0.53
CA GLU A 304 5.40 -2.22 0.87
C GLU A 304 4.79 -3.56 0.41
N VAL A 305 3.73 -4.00 1.09
CA VAL A 305 3.16 -5.33 0.88
C VAL A 305 1.67 -5.23 0.62
N HIS A 306 1.23 -5.81 -0.50
CA HIS A 306 -0.20 -6.02 -0.81
C HIS A 306 -1.06 -4.76 -0.81
N THR A 307 -0.45 -3.61 -1.14
CA THR A 307 -1.11 -2.31 -1.25
C THR A 307 -1.73 -2.14 -2.64
N PRO A 308 -2.64 -1.17 -2.86
CA PRO A 308 -3.13 -0.84 -4.20
C PRO A 308 -2.05 -0.30 -5.16
N ASP A 309 -0.89 0.13 -4.66
CA ASP A 309 0.21 0.59 -5.52
C ASP A 309 1.14 -0.56 -5.93
N SER A 310 1.32 -1.58 -5.08
CA SER A 310 2.17 -2.74 -5.36
C SER A 310 1.41 -3.96 -5.91
N SER A 311 0.07 -3.95 -5.84
CA SER A 311 -0.79 -5.09 -6.19
C SER A 311 -2.03 -4.70 -6.97
N ARG A 312 -2.50 -5.63 -7.80
CA ARG A 312 -3.82 -5.55 -8.45
C ARG A 312 -4.85 -6.32 -7.63
N TYR A 313 -5.98 -5.66 -7.36
CA TYR A 313 -7.13 -6.26 -6.69
C TYR A 313 -8.38 -6.15 -7.55
N TRP A 314 -9.10 -7.27 -7.68
CA TRP A 314 -10.43 -7.31 -8.29
C TRP A 314 -11.51 -7.61 -7.26
N LEU A 315 -12.74 -7.19 -7.54
CA LEU A 315 -13.91 -7.58 -6.77
C LEU A 315 -14.34 -9.01 -7.13
N ALA A 316 -14.24 -9.92 -6.17
CA ALA A 316 -14.40 -11.36 -6.42
C ALA A 316 -15.77 -11.73 -6.99
N HIS A 317 -16.84 -11.12 -6.46
CA HIS A 317 -18.21 -11.44 -6.84
C HIS A 317 -18.53 -11.12 -8.33
N SER A 318 -17.78 -10.19 -8.95
CA SER A 318 -18.02 -9.75 -10.33
C SER A 318 -17.21 -10.54 -11.36
N TYR A 319 -16.08 -11.13 -10.94
CA TYR A 319 -15.03 -11.64 -11.82
C TYR A 319 -15.55 -12.68 -12.82
N GLU A 320 -16.20 -13.74 -12.33
CA GLU A 320 -16.62 -14.87 -13.17
C GLU A 320 -17.59 -14.44 -14.29
N SER A 321 -18.61 -13.65 -13.92
CA SER A 321 -19.61 -13.12 -14.87
C SER A 321 -18.98 -12.21 -15.93
N ARG A 322 -18.01 -11.37 -15.52
CA ARG A 322 -17.33 -10.45 -16.43
C ARG A 322 -16.35 -11.18 -17.34
N PHE A 323 -15.60 -12.14 -16.80
CA PHE A 323 -14.68 -13.00 -17.55
C PHE A 323 -15.42 -13.79 -18.65
N GLN A 324 -16.53 -14.45 -18.32
CA GLN A 324 -17.36 -15.19 -19.30
C GLN A 324 -17.92 -14.29 -20.41
N LYS A 325 -18.11 -13.00 -20.14
CA LYS A 325 -18.57 -12.00 -21.12
C LYS A 325 -17.43 -11.31 -21.87
N GLY A 326 -16.17 -11.65 -21.59
CA GLY A 326 -15.00 -10.97 -22.17
C GLY A 326 -14.84 -9.52 -21.72
N LEU A 327 -15.37 -9.16 -20.55
CA LEU A 327 -15.28 -7.82 -19.96
C LEU A 327 -14.10 -7.72 -18.98
N GLU A 328 -13.53 -6.52 -18.85
CA GLU A 328 -12.51 -6.26 -17.83
C GLU A 328 -13.07 -6.45 -16.41
N PRO A 329 -12.36 -7.12 -15.48
CA PRO A 329 -12.75 -7.23 -14.09
C PRO A 329 -12.91 -5.86 -13.42
N GLU A 330 -13.78 -5.79 -12.41
CA GLU A 330 -13.90 -4.60 -11.57
C GLU A 330 -12.68 -4.51 -10.66
N ASN A 331 -11.87 -3.47 -10.86
CA ASN A 331 -10.64 -3.22 -10.11
C ASN A 331 -10.79 -2.06 -9.12
N VAL A 332 -9.95 -2.10 -8.09
CA VAL A 332 -9.86 -1.06 -7.03
C VAL A 332 -8.60 -0.20 -7.20
N ASP A 333 -7.74 -0.55 -8.16
CA ASP A 333 -6.46 0.11 -8.38
C ASP A 333 -6.57 1.38 -9.24
N LYS A 334 -5.42 1.96 -9.54
CA LYS A 334 -5.25 3.22 -10.28
C LYS A 334 -5.42 3.12 -11.80
N GLU A 335 -5.90 2.01 -12.36
CA GLU A 335 -5.99 1.85 -13.82
C GLU A 335 -6.90 2.90 -14.47
N PHE A 336 -8.00 3.28 -13.83
CA PHE A 336 -8.89 4.33 -14.36
C PHE A 336 -8.22 5.71 -14.44
N LEU A 337 -7.33 6.05 -13.50
CA LEU A 337 -6.50 7.26 -13.58
C LEU A 337 -5.56 7.19 -14.79
N ARG A 338 -4.93 6.02 -15.02
CA ARG A 338 -4.05 5.82 -16.19
C ARG A 338 -4.79 5.98 -17.51
N LEU A 339 -5.98 5.41 -17.61
CA LEU A 339 -6.82 5.51 -18.81
C LEU A 339 -7.23 6.97 -19.07
N TRP A 340 -7.66 7.69 -18.03
CA TRP A 340 -7.97 9.12 -18.17
C TRP A 340 -6.80 9.91 -18.75
N PHE A 341 -5.58 9.74 -18.23
CA PHE A 341 -4.41 10.43 -18.80
C PHE A 341 -4.12 10.02 -20.25
N LYS A 342 -4.22 8.72 -20.60
CA LYS A 342 -4.03 8.26 -21.98
C LYS A 342 -5.06 8.84 -22.96
N ASP A 343 -6.28 9.07 -22.50
CA ASP A 343 -7.36 9.61 -23.33
C ASP A 343 -7.27 11.14 -23.51
N HIS A 344 -6.52 11.83 -22.65
CA HIS A 344 -6.47 13.30 -22.60
C HIS A 344 -5.09 13.89 -22.92
N CYS A 345 -4.03 13.08 -22.99
CA CYS A 345 -2.68 13.52 -23.34
C CYS A 345 -1.82 12.33 -23.81
N ASN A 346 -0.62 12.61 -24.35
CA ASN A 346 0.43 11.60 -24.46
C ASN A 346 1.32 11.65 -23.20
N PRO A 347 1.09 10.78 -22.19
CA PRO A 347 1.78 10.90 -20.91
C PRO A 347 3.30 10.68 -20.99
N TYR A 348 3.78 10.04 -22.06
CA TYR A 348 5.19 9.75 -22.29
C TYR A 348 5.94 10.88 -22.99
N GLU A 349 5.27 11.66 -23.84
CA GLU A 349 5.90 12.68 -24.69
C GLU A 349 5.55 14.12 -24.29
N ASP A 350 4.35 14.34 -23.74
CA ASP A 350 3.88 15.69 -23.45
C ASP A 350 4.66 16.31 -22.29
N LYS A 351 5.23 17.49 -22.52
CA LYS A 351 6.03 18.20 -21.50
C LYS A 351 5.24 18.52 -20.24
N VAL A 352 3.97 18.91 -20.41
CA VAL A 352 3.05 19.26 -19.31
C VAL A 352 1.84 18.34 -19.43
N LEU A 353 1.48 17.71 -18.32
CA LEU A 353 0.26 16.90 -18.25
C LEU A 353 -0.91 17.78 -17.77
N PRO A 354 -2.15 17.50 -18.22
CA PRO A 354 -3.32 18.13 -17.63
C PRO A 354 -3.45 17.73 -16.15
N ASP A 355 -4.00 18.62 -15.32
CA ASP A 355 -4.32 18.27 -13.94
C ASP A 355 -5.42 17.21 -13.89
N ALA A 356 -5.27 16.22 -13.01
CA ALA A 356 -6.31 15.23 -12.76
C ALA A 356 -7.57 15.92 -12.18
N PRO A 357 -8.79 15.64 -12.69
CA PRO A 357 -10.03 16.20 -12.15
C PRO A 357 -10.20 15.86 -10.66
N GLU A 358 -10.77 16.77 -9.88
CA GLU A 358 -10.99 16.56 -8.43
C GLU A 358 -11.82 15.30 -8.14
N ASP A 359 -12.85 15.04 -8.94
CA ASP A 359 -13.69 13.85 -8.79
C ASP A 359 -12.90 12.55 -9.04
N LEU A 360 -11.93 12.60 -9.97
CA LEU A 360 -11.04 11.47 -10.25
C LEU A 360 -10.08 11.23 -9.08
N VAL A 361 -9.54 12.30 -8.50
CA VAL A 361 -8.63 12.27 -7.34
C VAL A 361 -9.35 11.75 -6.09
N THR A 362 -10.54 12.26 -5.81
CA THR A 362 -11.34 11.87 -4.63
C THR A 362 -11.89 10.45 -4.76
N GLU A 363 -12.29 10.02 -5.96
CA GLU A 363 -12.66 8.62 -6.23
C GLU A 363 -11.48 7.68 -6.01
N LEU A 364 -10.25 8.08 -6.38
CA LEU A 364 -9.06 7.26 -6.10
C LEU A 364 -8.78 7.15 -4.60
N ALA A 365 -8.93 8.25 -3.85
CA ALA A 365 -8.81 8.23 -2.39
C ALA A 365 -9.83 7.26 -1.77
N TRP A 366 -11.09 7.31 -2.22
CA TRP A 366 -12.12 6.36 -1.79
C TRP A 366 -11.73 4.92 -2.08
N ARG A 367 -11.29 4.60 -3.31
CA ARG A 367 -10.92 3.22 -3.67
C ARG A 367 -9.77 2.68 -2.82
N TYR A 368 -8.78 3.51 -2.51
CA TYR A 368 -7.66 3.11 -1.66
C TYR A 368 -8.15 2.81 -0.24
N ILE A 369 -8.98 3.69 0.33
CA ILE A 369 -9.60 3.49 1.64
C ILE A 369 -10.49 2.25 1.63
N PHE A 370 -11.31 2.06 0.60
CA PHE A 370 -12.18 0.91 0.44
C PHE A 370 -11.37 -0.40 0.41
N LEU A 371 -10.25 -0.44 -0.31
CA LEU A 371 -9.37 -1.62 -0.30
C LEU A 371 -8.84 -1.89 1.10
N PHE A 372 -8.33 -0.85 1.78
CA PHE A 372 -7.86 -0.98 3.16
C PHE A 372 -8.96 -1.50 4.10
N GLU A 373 -10.15 -0.89 4.07
CA GLU A 373 -11.25 -1.28 4.96
C GLU A 373 -11.73 -2.71 4.67
N THR A 374 -11.77 -3.10 3.41
CA THR A 374 -12.15 -4.45 2.98
C THR A 374 -11.11 -5.48 3.42
N ILE A 375 -9.82 -5.22 3.12
CA ILE A 375 -8.76 -6.20 3.40
C ILE A 375 -8.45 -6.31 4.89
N THR A 376 -8.53 -5.22 5.65
CA THR A 376 -8.21 -5.24 7.08
C THR A 376 -9.44 -5.49 7.96
N ARG A 377 -10.66 -5.41 7.39
CA ARG A 377 -11.93 -5.36 8.12
C ARG A 377 -11.96 -4.28 9.22
N SER A 378 -11.17 -3.23 9.04
CA SER A 378 -11.01 -2.14 10.01
C SER A 378 -11.37 -0.83 9.34
N ARG A 379 -12.08 0.05 10.04
CA ARG A 379 -12.48 1.35 9.51
C ARG A 379 -11.28 2.29 9.46
N PHE A 380 -11.04 2.91 8.30
CA PHE A 380 -9.97 3.88 8.11
C PHE A 380 -10.25 5.14 8.94
N GLN A 381 -9.26 5.56 9.72
CA GLN A 381 -9.35 6.77 10.53
C GLN A 381 -8.96 7.96 9.67
N ILE A 382 -9.93 8.80 9.33
CA ILE A 382 -9.69 10.06 8.62
C ILE A 382 -8.98 11.00 9.61
N PRO A 383 -7.76 11.47 9.30
CA PRO A 383 -7.00 12.31 10.22
C PRO A 383 -7.65 13.68 10.36
N GLU A 384 -7.65 14.21 11.58
CA GLU A 384 -8.05 15.59 11.83
C GLU A 384 -7.06 16.56 11.19
N THR A 385 -7.56 17.65 10.60
CA THR A 385 -6.75 18.70 9.97
C THR A 385 -6.43 19.84 10.96
N THR A 386 -6.21 19.51 12.23
CA THR A 386 -6.00 20.49 13.31
C THR A 386 -4.58 21.03 13.37
N GLU A 387 -3.60 20.30 12.82
CA GLU A 387 -2.21 20.75 12.67
C GLU A 387 -1.69 20.41 11.26
N PRO A 388 -0.68 21.14 10.72
CA PRO A 388 -0.02 20.76 9.49
C PRO A 388 0.63 19.37 9.60
N ILE A 389 0.39 18.51 8.61
CA ILE A 389 0.89 17.12 8.59
C ILE A 389 2.42 17.02 8.73
N HIS A 390 3.15 18.01 8.22
CA HIS A 390 4.60 18.10 8.34
C HIS A 390 5.08 18.26 9.79
N ASP A 391 4.36 19.08 10.56
CA ASP A 391 4.70 19.35 11.96
C ASP A 391 4.41 18.12 12.81
N ARG A 392 3.26 17.46 12.56
CA ARG A 392 2.89 16.16 13.16
C ARG A 392 3.98 15.12 12.93
N ILE A 393 4.36 14.90 11.66
CA ILE A 393 5.38 13.91 11.28
C ILE A 393 6.72 14.26 11.91
N THR A 394 7.18 15.52 11.81
CA THR A 394 8.47 15.94 12.36
C THR A 394 8.55 15.70 13.87
N ARG A 395 7.49 16.06 14.61
CA ARG A 395 7.39 15.85 16.05
C ARG A 395 7.39 14.37 16.41
N ASN A 396 6.58 13.56 15.74
CA ASN A 396 6.45 12.13 16.00
C ASN A 396 7.76 11.37 15.71
N VAL A 397 8.40 11.66 14.57
CA VAL A 397 9.69 11.07 14.20
C VAL A 397 10.78 11.50 15.17
N SER A 398 10.90 12.79 15.48
CA SER A 398 11.92 13.28 16.42
C SER A 398 11.82 12.60 17.78
N LYS A 399 10.58 12.43 18.30
CA LYS A 399 10.33 11.73 19.56
C LYS A 399 10.74 10.26 19.48
N ALA A 400 10.37 9.56 18.41
CA ALA A 400 10.73 8.15 18.26
C ALA A 400 12.24 7.93 18.14
N LEU A 401 12.93 8.76 17.37
CA LEU A 401 14.38 8.67 17.21
C LEU A 401 15.15 9.00 18.50
N SER A 402 14.57 9.79 19.41
CA SER A 402 15.19 10.03 20.73
C SER A 402 15.11 8.85 21.70
N LEU A 403 14.31 7.83 21.36
CA LEU A 403 14.07 6.63 22.17
C LEU A 403 14.76 5.38 21.58
N LEU A 404 15.30 5.47 20.37
CA LEU A 404 16.11 4.45 19.70
C LEU A 404 17.58 4.65 20.04
#